data_AF-A0A7R9LZK5-F1
#
_entry.id   AF-A0A7R9LZK5-F1
#
_cell.length_a   1.000
_cell.length_b   1.000
_cell.length_c   1.000
_cell.angle_alpha   90.00
_cell.angle_beta   90.00
_cell.angle_gamma   90.00
#
_symmetry.space_group_name_H-M   'P 1'
#
loop_
_entity.id
_entity.type
_entity.pdbx_description
1 polymer ?
#
loop_
_entity_poly.entity_id
_entity_poly.type
_entity_poly.pdbx_seq_one_letter_code
_entity_poly.pdbx_strand_id
1 'polypeptide(L)'
;NEGTVEQVKGITYSLSSFLGPQTWRSNGARNDNYEKSLLINSAGKQSSDLYHCVIYLAPGDYHRFHSPVEWKISFRRHFPGKLLSVRPTFVSWFPNLFNVNERVSYIGQWKYGFFSMTAVGATNVGSVKVYFDEALATNRTKWRIGRDFNDLKLKKNISLGKGDPFGEFNLGSTIVLVFEAPKNIEFDIKSGQKIKYGQLISRFE
;
A
#
# COMPACT_ATOMS: atom_id res chain seq x y z
N ASN A 1 -20.48 -6.14 -13.78
CA ASN A 1 -19.21 -6.62 -14.34
C ASN A 1 -18.15 -6.51 -13.28
N GLU A 2 -17.68 -7.68 -12.88
CA GLU A 2 -17.11 -8.02 -11.59
C GLU A 2 -15.77 -7.31 -11.36
N GLY A 3 -15.60 -6.73 -10.16
CA GLY A 3 -14.41 -6.01 -9.74
C GLY A 3 -13.24 -6.94 -9.46
N THR A 4 -12.79 -7.67 -10.47
CA THR A 4 -11.50 -8.34 -10.47
C THR A 4 -10.45 -7.33 -10.94
N VAL A 5 -9.52 -7.01 -10.04
CA VAL A 5 -8.33 -6.24 -10.37
C VAL A 5 -7.53 -7.06 -11.39
N GLU A 6 -7.35 -6.53 -12.60
CA GLU A 6 -6.63 -7.22 -13.67
C GLU A 6 -5.14 -7.38 -13.34
N GLN A 7 -4.81 -8.64 -13.05
CA GLN A 7 -3.67 -9.42 -13.51
C GLN A 7 -2.34 -8.69 -13.78
N VAL A 8 -1.51 -8.69 -12.74
CA VAL A 8 -0.07 -8.96 -12.88
C VAL A 8 0.32 -10.07 -11.89
N LYS A 9 0.56 -11.28 -12.42
CA LYS A 9 1.06 -12.49 -11.70
C LYS A 9 0.09 -13.21 -10.73
N GLY A 10 -1.20 -13.30 -11.06
CA GLY A 10 -2.09 -14.35 -10.53
C GLY A 10 -2.46 -14.26 -9.05
N ILE A 11 -2.40 -13.07 -8.44
CA ILE A 11 -2.76 -12.89 -7.02
C ILE A 11 -3.93 -11.92 -6.93
N THR A 12 -5.13 -12.48 -6.81
CA THR A 12 -6.36 -11.70 -6.59
C THR A 12 -6.50 -11.43 -5.10
N TYR A 13 -6.46 -10.16 -4.67
CA TYR A 13 -6.93 -9.76 -3.34
C TYR A 13 -7.94 -8.62 -3.50
N SER A 14 -9.03 -8.68 -2.73
CA SER A 14 -9.95 -7.55 -2.64
C SER A 14 -9.26 -6.40 -1.89
N LEU A 15 -9.41 -5.17 -2.38
CA LEU A 15 -8.91 -3.99 -1.66
C LEU A 15 -9.52 -3.87 -0.27
N SER A 16 -10.77 -4.32 -0.09
CA SER A 16 -11.42 -4.36 1.22
C SER A 16 -10.71 -5.29 2.20
N SER A 17 -10.21 -6.44 1.76
CA SER A 17 -9.42 -7.36 2.57
C SER A 17 -8.01 -6.82 2.85
N PHE A 18 -7.43 -6.11 1.87
CA PHE A 18 -6.07 -5.60 1.97
C PHE A 18 -5.97 -4.35 2.86
N LEU A 19 -6.79 -3.33 2.59
CA LEU A 19 -6.81 -2.06 3.33
C LEU A 19 -7.74 -2.09 4.55
N GLY A 20 -8.63 -3.09 4.65
CA GLY A 20 -9.58 -3.24 5.75
C GLY A 20 -10.75 -2.25 5.69
N PRO A 21 -11.61 -2.19 6.72
CA PRO A 21 -12.75 -1.26 6.74
C PRO A 21 -12.30 0.21 6.78
N GLN A 22 -13.03 1.12 6.13
CA GLN A 22 -12.65 2.55 6.00
C GLN A 22 -12.91 3.38 7.27
N THR A 23 -12.39 2.95 8.42
CA THR A 23 -12.55 3.62 9.73
C THR A 23 -11.88 5.00 9.81
N TRP A 24 -11.05 5.35 8.82
CA TRP A 24 -10.48 6.69 8.69
C TRP A 24 -11.50 7.73 8.19
N ARG A 25 -12.66 7.29 7.67
CA ARG A 25 -13.76 8.18 7.28
C ARG A 25 -14.79 8.30 8.40
N SER A 26 -15.28 9.52 8.62
CA SER A 26 -16.27 9.85 9.66
C SER A 26 -17.64 9.21 9.42
N ASN A 27 -18.01 9.04 8.14
CA ASN A 27 -19.19 8.30 7.72
C ASN A 27 -18.70 6.99 7.11
N GLY A 28 -18.67 5.93 7.90
CA GLY A 28 -18.41 4.57 7.44
C GLY A 28 -19.57 4.11 6.56
N ALA A 29 -19.67 4.68 5.35
CA ALA A 29 -20.63 4.24 4.36
C ALA A 29 -20.30 2.77 4.08
N ARG A 30 -21.23 1.88 4.43
CA ARG A 30 -21.34 0.58 3.79
C ARG A 30 -21.71 0.87 2.34
N ASN A 31 -20.68 1.18 1.55
CA ASN A 31 -20.83 1.32 0.12
C ASN A 31 -20.66 -0.09 -0.43
N ASP A 32 -21.64 -0.56 -1.21
CA ASP A 32 -21.61 -1.88 -1.84
C ASP A 32 -20.42 -2.05 -2.79
N ASN A 33 -19.73 -0.94 -3.13
CA ASN A 33 -18.50 -0.90 -3.92
C ASN A 33 -17.37 -0.18 -3.15
N TYR A 34 -16.41 -0.97 -2.65
CA TYR A 34 -15.29 -0.49 -1.83
C TYR A 34 -14.36 0.43 -2.64
N GLU A 35 -14.06 0.09 -3.88
CA GLU A 35 -13.19 0.81 -4.81
C GLU A 35 -13.70 2.22 -5.06
N LYS A 36 -14.98 2.33 -5.47
CA LYS A 36 -15.64 3.63 -5.71
C LYS A 36 -15.67 4.49 -4.46
N SER A 37 -15.81 3.87 -3.30
CA SER A 37 -15.80 4.62 -2.05
C SER A 37 -14.41 5.17 -1.72
N LEU A 38 -13.31 4.63 -2.24
CA LEU A 38 -11.98 5.22 -2.06
C LEU A 38 -11.82 6.52 -2.85
N LEU A 39 -12.43 6.63 -4.04
CA LEU A 39 -12.34 7.81 -4.89
C LEU A 39 -12.89 9.04 -4.16
N ILE A 40 -12.06 10.08 -4.05
CA ILE A 40 -12.38 11.35 -3.39
C ILE A 40 -12.87 12.36 -4.42
N ASN A 41 -12.29 12.35 -5.63
CA ASN A 41 -12.56 13.34 -6.67
C ASN A 41 -13.45 12.80 -7.80
N SER A 42 -14.23 11.75 -7.53
CA SER A 42 -15.11 11.08 -8.51
C SER A 42 -16.20 11.97 -9.12
N ALA A 43 -16.50 13.12 -8.50
CA ALA A 43 -17.45 14.13 -8.99
C ALA A 43 -16.79 15.34 -9.70
N GLY A 44 -15.47 15.32 -9.90
CA GLY A 44 -14.73 16.38 -10.58
C GLY A 44 -14.96 16.42 -12.10
N LYS A 45 -14.49 17.49 -12.75
CA LYS A 45 -14.58 17.66 -14.23
C LYS A 45 -13.81 16.59 -15.03
N GLN A 46 -12.82 15.94 -14.41
CA GLN A 46 -11.97 14.92 -15.05
C GLN A 46 -12.26 13.55 -14.41
N SER A 47 -12.54 12.54 -15.23
CA SER A 47 -12.77 11.19 -14.74
C SER A 47 -11.50 10.62 -14.13
N SER A 48 -11.58 10.21 -12.86
CA SER A 48 -10.53 9.47 -12.15
C SER A 48 -10.85 7.97 -12.10
N ASP A 49 -9.81 7.17 -11.85
CA ASP A 49 -9.90 5.75 -11.54
C ASP A 49 -8.88 5.38 -10.46
N LEU A 50 -9.01 4.16 -9.93
CA LEU A 50 -8.12 3.64 -8.90
C LEU A 50 -7.05 2.75 -9.54
N TYR A 51 -5.80 3.08 -9.27
CA TYR A 51 -4.62 2.38 -9.76
C TYR A 51 -3.88 1.73 -8.61
N HIS A 52 -3.11 0.70 -8.91
CA HIS A 52 -2.23 0.06 -7.95
C HIS A 52 -0.90 -0.31 -8.58
N CYS A 53 0.15 -0.36 -7.77
CA CYS A 53 1.49 -0.79 -8.18
C CYS A 53 2.11 -1.63 -7.07
N VAL A 54 2.60 -2.82 -7.41
CA VAL A 54 3.25 -3.75 -6.48
C VAL A 54 4.73 -3.84 -6.80
N ILE A 55 5.57 -3.42 -5.87
CA ILE A 55 7.02 -3.36 -6.02
C ILE A 55 7.63 -4.39 -5.06
N TYR A 56 8.17 -5.46 -5.62
CA TYR A 56 8.90 -6.50 -4.88
C TYR A 56 10.38 -6.11 -4.73
N LEU A 57 10.91 -6.21 -3.51
CA LEU A 57 12.31 -5.98 -3.18
C LEU A 57 12.99 -7.31 -2.86
N ALA A 58 13.83 -7.80 -3.76
CA ALA A 58 14.59 -9.02 -3.56
C ALA A 58 15.69 -8.82 -2.49
N PRO A 59 16.24 -9.89 -1.87
CA PRO A 59 17.25 -9.76 -0.82
C PRO A 59 18.48 -8.91 -1.17
N GLY A 60 18.86 -8.84 -2.45
CA GLY A 60 19.99 -8.02 -2.92
C GLY A 60 19.63 -6.61 -3.41
N ASP A 61 18.35 -6.23 -3.37
CA ASP A 61 17.91 -4.89 -3.80
C ASP A 61 18.03 -3.88 -2.65
N TYR A 62 17.79 -2.60 -2.95
CA TYR A 62 17.74 -1.53 -1.96
C TYR A 62 16.44 -1.61 -1.13
N HIS A 63 16.57 -1.77 0.19
CA HIS A 63 15.44 -2.02 1.11
C HIS A 63 14.90 -0.77 1.83
N ARG A 64 15.40 0.43 1.50
CA ARG A 64 14.74 1.66 1.94
C ARG A 64 13.74 2.10 0.88
N PHE A 65 12.64 2.64 1.34
CA PHE A 65 11.57 3.13 0.49
C PHE A 65 11.26 4.59 0.83
N HIS A 66 10.82 5.28 -0.19
CA HIS A 66 10.69 6.73 -0.22
C HIS A 66 9.30 7.09 -0.71
N SER A 67 8.86 8.29 -0.37
CA SER A 67 7.60 8.80 -0.89
C SER A 67 7.68 8.98 -2.41
N PRO A 68 6.82 8.32 -3.21
CA PRO A 68 6.88 8.43 -4.68
C PRO A 68 6.28 9.73 -5.21
N VAL A 69 5.48 10.41 -4.39
CA VAL A 69 4.73 11.62 -4.73
C VAL A 69 4.73 12.59 -3.55
N GLU A 70 4.26 13.81 -3.78
CA GLU A 70 3.84 14.68 -2.68
C GLU A 70 2.45 14.29 -2.17
N TRP A 71 2.31 14.07 -0.87
CA TRP A 71 1.04 13.69 -0.25
C TRP A 71 0.98 13.97 1.26
N LYS A 72 -0.23 14.01 1.78
CA LYS A 72 -0.53 14.23 3.20
C LYS A 72 -1.11 12.96 3.80
N ILE A 73 -0.40 12.40 4.77
CA ILE A 73 -0.77 11.19 5.49
C ILE A 73 -1.56 11.57 6.74
N SER A 74 -2.74 10.96 6.90
CA SER A 74 -3.63 11.23 8.04
C SER A 74 -3.88 10.00 8.90
N PHE A 75 -3.59 8.80 8.38
CA PHE A 75 -3.98 7.57 9.03
C PHE A 75 -2.98 6.45 8.80
N ARG A 76 -2.81 5.61 9.82
CA ARG A 76 -2.07 4.35 9.77
C ARG A 76 -2.97 3.22 10.20
N ARG A 77 -2.90 2.11 9.47
CA ARG A 77 -3.36 0.80 9.90
C ARG A 77 -2.23 -0.21 9.88
N HIS A 78 -2.03 -0.88 11.01
CA HIS A 78 -1.11 -2.00 11.13
C HIS A 78 -1.91 -3.30 11.23
N PHE A 79 -1.68 -4.19 10.28
CA PHE A 79 -2.21 -5.55 10.29
C PHE A 79 -1.13 -6.48 10.81
N PRO A 80 -1.27 -7.02 12.03
CA PRO A 80 -0.40 -8.08 12.49
C PRO A 80 -0.63 -9.33 11.63
N GLY A 81 0.42 -10.08 11.36
CA GLY A 81 0.32 -11.24 10.48
C GLY A 81 1.56 -12.12 10.55
N LYS A 82 1.59 -13.14 9.68
CA LYS A 82 2.77 -13.99 9.49
C LYS A 82 3.84 -13.23 8.70
N LEU A 83 5.00 -13.85 8.54
CA LEU A 83 6.07 -13.34 7.68
C LEU A 83 6.39 -14.42 6.65
N LEU A 84 5.47 -14.66 5.72
CA LEU A 84 5.65 -15.65 4.65
C LEU A 84 6.46 -15.03 3.49
N SER A 85 7.05 -15.87 2.64
CA SER A 85 7.93 -15.39 1.57
C SER A 85 7.15 -14.69 0.48
N VAL A 86 7.45 -13.42 0.20
CA VAL A 86 6.80 -12.65 -0.87
C VAL A 86 7.50 -12.81 -2.23
N ARG A 87 8.31 -13.86 -2.41
CA ARG A 87 8.95 -14.17 -3.70
C ARG A 87 7.87 -14.37 -4.78
N PRO A 88 8.01 -13.80 -5.99
CA PRO A 88 6.98 -13.88 -7.02
C PRO A 88 6.45 -15.29 -7.31
N THR A 89 7.33 -16.29 -7.31
CA THR A 89 6.95 -17.71 -7.49
C THR A 89 6.09 -18.26 -6.35
N PHE A 90 6.34 -17.82 -5.12
CA PHE A 90 5.55 -18.22 -3.95
C PHE A 90 4.22 -17.48 -3.91
N VAL A 91 4.20 -16.19 -4.27
CA VAL A 91 2.98 -15.40 -4.26
C VAL A 91 1.98 -15.94 -5.30
N SER A 92 2.44 -16.38 -6.47
CA SER A 92 1.57 -17.03 -7.47
C SER A 92 0.93 -18.35 -7.00
N TRP A 93 1.45 -18.99 -5.95
CA TRP A 93 0.92 -20.26 -5.43
C TRP A 93 -0.03 -20.08 -4.23
N PHE A 94 0.01 -18.92 -3.57
CA PHE A 94 -0.80 -18.62 -2.38
C PHE A 94 -1.66 -17.36 -2.60
N PRO A 95 -2.87 -17.51 -3.20
CA PRO A 95 -3.83 -16.41 -3.26
C PRO A 95 -4.11 -15.91 -1.83
N ASN A 96 -4.07 -14.59 -1.64
CA ASN A 96 -4.15 -13.87 -0.35
C ASN A 96 -2.88 -13.78 0.52
N LEU A 97 -1.68 -14.12 0.02
CA LEU A 97 -0.44 -14.03 0.79
C LEU A 97 -0.26 -12.65 1.49
N PHE A 98 -0.51 -11.56 0.78
CA PHE A 98 -0.37 -10.21 1.34
C PHE A 98 -1.36 -9.91 2.47
N ASN A 99 -2.51 -10.59 2.51
CA ASN A 99 -3.48 -10.43 3.58
C ASN A 99 -3.06 -11.21 4.84
N VAL A 100 -2.27 -12.27 4.66
CA VAL A 100 -1.72 -13.11 5.73
C VAL A 100 -0.46 -12.49 6.33
N ASN A 101 0.33 -11.78 5.53
CA ASN A 101 1.56 -11.17 6.01
C ASN A 101 1.29 -9.94 6.87
N GLU A 102 2.18 -9.73 7.85
CA GLU A 102 2.25 -8.48 8.58
C GLU A 102 2.47 -7.33 7.59
N ARG A 103 1.63 -6.31 7.68
CA ARG A 103 1.69 -5.14 6.80
C ARG A 103 1.25 -3.87 7.51
N VAL A 104 1.79 -2.75 7.06
CA VAL A 104 1.49 -1.42 7.60
C VAL A 104 1.08 -0.51 6.45
N SER A 105 -0.17 -0.08 6.46
CA SER A 105 -0.78 0.80 5.47
C SER A 105 -0.82 2.22 6.00
N TYR A 106 -0.22 3.15 5.26
CA TYR A 106 -0.38 4.58 5.47
C TYR A 106 -1.33 5.14 4.43
N ILE A 107 -2.33 5.89 4.90
CA ILE A 107 -3.46 6.36 4.10
C ILE A 107 -3.53 7.88 4.21
N GLY A 108 -3.78 8.51 3.07
CA GLY A 108 -3.75 9.95 2.94
C GLY A 108 -4.33 10.43 1.62
N GLN A 109 -3.89 11.62 1.22
CA GLN A 109 -4.31 12.26 -0.02
C GLN A 109 -3.13 12.89 -0.74
N TRP A 110 -3.12 12.76 -2.06
CA TRP A 110 -2.19 13.42 -2.96
C TRP A 110 -2.96 14.32 -3.92
N LYS A 111 -2.28 14.97 -4.89
CA LYS A 111 -2.92 15.96 -5.77
C LYS A 111 -4.19 15.50 -6.50
N TYR A 112 -4.34 14.20 -6.78
CA TYR A 112 -5.50 13.67 -7.49
C TYR A 112 -6.54 12.98 -6.59
N GLY A 113 -6.33 12.91 -5.28
CA GLY A 113 -7.32 12.36 -4.34
C GLY A 113 -6.72 11.29 -3.43
N PHE A 114 -7.33 10.12 -3.37
CA PHE A 114 -6.88 9.03 -2.47
C PHE A 114 -5.45 8.56 -2.79
N PHE A 115 -4.65 8.35 -1.73
CA PHE A 115 -3.34 7.70 -1.84
C PHE A 115 -3.09 6.80 -0.63
N SER A 116 -2.57 5.61 -0.87
CA SER A 116 -2.01 4.75 0.17
C SER A 116 -0.69 4.12 -0.26
N MET A 117 0.18 3.95 0.73
CA MET A 117 1.40 3.17 0.61
C MET A 117 1.45 2.15 1.74
N THR A 118 1.55 0.88 1.36
CA THR A 118 1.56 -0.24 2.29
C THR A 118 2.88 -0.98 2.19
N ALA A 119 3.56 -1.06 3.33
CA ALA A 119 4.75 -1.88 3.51
C ALA A 119 4.34 -3.28 4.00
N VAL A 120 4.71 -4.31 3.23
CA VAL A 120 4.41 -5.71 3.55
C VAL A 120 5.71 -6.43 3.93
N GLY A 121 5.77 -6.99 5.14
CA GLY A 121 6.90 -7.76 5.62
C GLY A 121 6.98 -9.16 5.00
N ALA A 122 8.15 -9.80 5.06
CA ALA A 122 8.34 -11.20 4.65
C ALA A 122 9.31 -11.97 5.57
N THR A 123 9.53 -13.25 5.27
CA THR A 123 10.41 -14.18 5.99
C THR A 123 11.81 -13.62 6.26
N ASN A 124 12.43 -14.06 7.37
CA ASN A 124 13.82 -13.81 7.76
C ASN A 124 14.11 -12.39 8.29
N VAL A 125 13.48 -12.04 9.42
CA VAL A 125 13.82 -10.89 10.30
C VAL A 125 13.27 -9.51 9.91
N GLY A 126 12.25 -9.46 9.03
CA GLY A 126 11.64 -8.21 8.51
C GLY A 126 10.78 -7.43 9.50
N SER A 127 11.36 -6.50 10.25
CA SER A 127 10.58 -5.38 10.81
C SER A 127 10.42 -4.30 9.75
N VAL A 128 9.22 -3.76 9.63
CA VAL A 128 8.99 -2.49 8.94
C VAL A 128 9.30 -1.38 9.91
N LYS A 129 10.23 -0.49 9.53
CA LYS A 129 10.50 0.75 10.25
C LYS A 129 10.09 1.93 9.39
N VAL A 130 9.30 2.83 9.96
CA VAL A 130 8.84 4.06 9.29
C VAL A 130 9.35 5.25 10.08
N TYR A 131 10.10 6.12 9.40
CA TYR A 131 10.96 7.09 10.07
C TYR A 131 10.19 8.17 10.84
N PHE A 132 8.97 8.50 10.40
CA PHE A 132 8.11 9.48 11.08
C PHE A 132 7.10 8.86 12.05
N ASP A 133 7.08 7.53 12.20
CA ASP A 133 6.13 6.81 13.06
C ASP A 133 6.88 5.95 14.08
N GLU A 134 7.46 6.62 15.08
CA GLU A 134 8.19 6.00 16.19
C GLU A 134 7.32 5.05 17.03
N ALA A 135 5.99 5.23 16.98
CA ALA A 135 5.03 4.38 17.69
C ALA A 135 4.76 3.06 16.96
N LEU A 136 5.20 2.91 15.70
CA LEU A 136 5.08 1.66 14.96
C LEU A 136 6.05 0.63 15.54
N ALA A 137 5.51 -0.53 15.89
CA ALA A 137 6.33 -1.67 16.26
C ALA A 137 5.80 -2.93 15.58
N THR A 138 6.60 -3.46 14.67
CA THR A 138 6.30 -4.67 13.89
C THR A 138 7.03 -5.89 14.46
N ASN A 139 6.71 -7.08 13.96
CA ASN A 139 7.33 -8.36 14.32
C ASN A 139 7.26 -8.66 15.84
N ARG A 140 6.13 -8.36 16.48
CA ARG A 140 5.89 -8.68 17.90
C ARG A 140 5.34 -10.09 18.05
N THR A 141 5.92 -10.88 18.96
CA THR A 141 5.52 -12.27 19.23
C THR A 141 4.22 -12.42 20.03
N LYS A 142 3.75 -11.35 20.67
CA LYS A 142 2.54 -11.33 21.50
C LYS A 142 1.51 -10.37 20.93
N TRP A 143 0.75 -10.80 19.93
CA TRP A 143 -0.45 -10.09 19.52
C TRP A 143 -1.64 -10.55 20.35
N ARG A 144 -2.47 -9.60 20.78
CA ARG A 144 -3.71 -9.92 21.50
C ARG A 144 -4.63 -10.65 20.50
N ILE A 145 -4.89 -11.91 20.78
CA ILE A 145 -5.88 -12.73 20.06
C ILE A 145 -7.19 -11.93 19.98
N GLY A 146 -7.71 -11.70 18.77
CA GLY A 146 -8.99 -11.01 18.53
C GLY A 146 -8.95 -9.54 18.08
N ARG A 147 -7.77 -8.96 17.77
CA ARG A 147 -7.71 -7.69 17.01
C ARG A 147 -7.12 -7.94 15.61
N ASP A 148 -7.93 -7.73 14.58
CA ASP A 148 -7.53 -7.92 13.17
C ASP A 148 -6.54 -6.86 12.69
N PHE A 149 -6.55 -5.67 13.31
CA PHE A 149 -5.65 -4.55 13.00
C PHE A 149 -5.56 -3.52 14.14
N ASN A 150 -4.55 -2.64 14.06
CA ASN A 150 -4.36 -1.48 14.92
C ASN A 150 -4.41 -0.18 14.10
N ASP A 151 -5.41 0.64 14.41
CA ASP A 151 -5.60 1.95 13.79
C ASP A 151 -4.96 3.06 14.61
N LEU A 152 -4.33 4.00 13.91
CA LEU A 152 -3.84 5.25 14.48
C LEU A 152 -4.17 6.40 13.54
N LYS A 153 -5.00 7.34 14.02
CA LYS A 153 -5.14 8.66 13.40
C LYS A 153 -3.91 9.48 13.76
N LEU A 154 -3.19 9.95 12.75
CA LEU A 154 -1.99 10.75 12.97
C LEU A 154 -2.42 12.16 13.40
N LYS A 155 -1.99 12.58 14.60
CA LYS A 155 -2.44 13.85 15.22
C LYS A 155 -2.02 15.10 14.43
N LYS A 156 -0.93 15.01 13.68
CA LYS A 156 -0.45 16.04 12.75
C LYS A 156 -0.39 15.40 11.37
N ASN A 157 -0.99 16.03 10.37
CA ASN A 157 -0.89 15.56 8.99
C ASN A 157 0.59 15.54 8.59
N ILE A 158 1.13 14.35 8.37
CA ILE A 158 2.52 14.18 7.94
C ILE A 158 2.52 14.49 6.45
N SER A 159 3.20 15.56 6.05
CA SER A 159 3.35 15.94 4.65
C SER A 159 4.71 15.45 4.17
N LEU A 160 4.73 14.67 3.10
CA LEU A 160 5.95 14.21 2.47
C LEU A 160 5.97 14.71 1.03
N GLY A 161 7.15 15.17 0.60
CA GLY A 161 7.46 15.47 -0.79
C GLY A 161 7.89 14.22 -1.57
N LYS A 162 7.98 14.35 -2.89
CA LYS A 162 8.51 13.30 -3.76
C LYS A 162 10.00 13.07 -3.46
N GLY A 163 10.37 11.82 -3.20
CA GLY A 163 11.74 11.40 -2.90
C GLY A 163 12.06 11.36 -1.40
N ASP A 164 11.20 11.92 -0.55
CA ASP A 164 11.44 11.97 0.89
C ASP A 164 11.60 10.55 1.49
N PRO A 165 12.58 10.34 2.39
CA PRO A 165 12.74 9.07 3.10
C PRO A 165 11.48 8.69 3.86
N PHE A 166 10.96 7.48 3.64
CA PHE A 166 9.76 7.02 4.31
C PHE A 166 10.07 5.97 5.37
N GLY A 167 10.82 4.94 4.99
CA GLY A 167 11.12 3.83 5.87
C GLY A 167 12.08 2.81 5.26
N GLU A 168 12.29 1.73 5.99
CA GLU A 168 13.15 0.64 5.59
C GLU A 168 12.63 -0.72 6.05
N PHE A 169 13.04 -1.74 5.30
CA PHE A 169 12.90 -3.14 5.69
C PHE A 169 14.27 -3.68 6.08
N ASN A 170 14.30 -4.62 7.02
CA ASN A 170 15.54 -5.32 7.34
C ASN A 170 15.91 -6.37 6.28
N LEU A 171 14.93 -7.08 5.68
CA LEU A 171 15.15 -8.07 4.62
C LEU A 171 13.85 -8.42 3.89
N GLY A 172 13.92 -8.57 2.55
CA GLY A 172 12.90 -9.18 1.67
C GLY A 172 11.48 -8.64 1.86
N SER A 173 10.98 -7.82 0.95
CA SER A 173 9.73 -7.10 1.21
C SER A 173 8.96 -6.69 -0.05
N THR A 174 7.78 -6.11 0.17
CA THR A 174 6.95 -5.58 -0.92
C THR A 174 6.35 -4.25 -0.50
N ILE A 175 6.37 -3.28 -1.42
CA ILE A 175 5.61 -2.04 -1.33
C ILE A 175 4.41 -2.15 -2.25
N VAL A 176 3.22 -1.88 -1.72
CA VAL A 176 1.99 -1.78 -2.50
C VAL A 176 1.52 -0.34 -2.46
N LEU A 177 1.36 0.26 -3.64
CA LEU A 177 0.74 1.57 -3.83
C LEU A 177 -0.69 1.36 -4.28
N VAL A 178 -1.63 2.12 -3.72
CA VAL A 178 -3.01 2.23 -4.23
C VAL A 178 -3.38 3.70 -4.27
N PHE A 179 -3.76 4.21 -5.43
CA PHE A 179 -3.93 5.65 -5.62
C PHE A 179 -4.97 5.99 -6.67
N GLU A 180 -5.72 7.05 -6.41
CA GLU A 180 -6.66 7.64 -7.36
C GLU A 180 -5.91 8.55 -8.32
N ALA A 181 -6.08 8.36 -9.63
CA ALA A 181 -5.47 9.21 -10.66
C ALA A 181 -6.45 9.48 -11.82
N PRO A 182 -6.19 10.50 -12.66
CA PRO A 182 -6.92 10.67 -13.91
C PRO A 182 -6.79 9.46 -14.84
N LYS A 183 -7.82 9.20 -15.65
CA LYS A 183 -7.84 8.07 -16.59
C LYS A 183 -6.78 8.12 -17.69
N ASN A 184 -6.24 9.30 -17.98
CA ASN A 184 -5.17 9.52 -18.95
C ASN A 184 -3.76 9.34 -18.35
N ILE A 185 -3.63 8.54 -17.28
CA ILE A 185 -2.31 8.17 -16.75
C ILE A 185 -1.59 7.24 -17.74
N GLU A 186 -0.33 7.53 -18.01
CA GLU A 186 0.53 6.67 -18.81
C GLU A 186 1.60 6.03 -17.93
N PHE A 187 1.72 4.70 -17.98
CA PHE A 187 2.75 3.97 -17.25
C PHE A 187 4.00 3.77 -18.11
N ASP A 188 5.14 4.22 -17.61
CA ASP A 188 6.47 4.06 -18.23
C ASP A 188 7.13 2.72 -17.85
N ILE A 189 6.38 1.82 -17.20
CA ILE A 189 6.85 0.51 -16.74
C ILE A 189 5.92 -0.61 -17.20
N LYS A 190 6.50 -1.80 -17.34
CA LYS A 190 5.76 -3.03 -17.63
C LYS A 190 5.75 -3.97 -16.44
N SER A 191 4.71 -4.79 -16.36
CA SER A 191 4.63 -5.92 -15.44
C SER A 191 5.91 -6.77 -15.46
N GLY A 192 6.46 -7.04 -14.28
CA GLY A 192 7.67 -7.86 -14.13
C GLY A 192 8.99 -7.17 -14.49
N GLN A 193 8.96 -5.92 -14.95
CA GLN A 193 10.17 -5.14 -15.23
C GLN A 193 10.96 -4.88 -13.95
N LYS A 194 12.29 -5.03 -14.01
CA LYS A 194 13.18 -4.55 -12.95
C LYS A 194 13.27 -3.03 -13.03
N ILE A 195 12.95 -2.36 -11.92
CA ILE A 195 13.00 -0.90 -11.81
C ILE A 195 14.17 -0.46 -10.92
N LYS A 196 14.66 0.77 -11.13
CA LYS A 196 15.69 1.42 -10.30
C LYS A 196 15.06 2.45 -9.37
N TYR A 197 15.74 2.74 -8.27
CA TYR A 197 15.40 3.89 -7.43
C TYR A 197 15.40 5.18 -8.26
N GLY A 198 14.37 6.01 -8.10
CA GLY A 198 14.18 7.25 -8.86
C GLY A 198 13.67 7.06 -10.29
N GLN A 199 13.51 5.83 -10.77
CA GLN A 199 12.94 5.58 -12.10
C GLN A 199 11.49 6.03 -12.16
N LEU A 200 11.13 6.66 -13.28
CA LEU A 200 9.76 7.09 -13.55
C LEU A 200 8.84 5.87 -13.69
N ILE A 201 7.72 5.90 -12.96
CA ILE A 201 6.68 4.85 -13.01
C ILE A 201 5.54 5.27 -13.92
N SER A 202 5.09 6.53 -13.82
CA SER A 202 3.98 7.03 -14.60
C SER A 202 4.05 8.54 -14.83
N ARG A 203 3.39 8.97 -15.90
CA ARG A 203 3.15 10.37 -16.25
C ARG A 203 1.67 10.69 -16.12
N PHE A 204 1.40 11.96 -15.84
CA PHE A 204 0.06 12.50 -15.70
C PHE A 204 0.03 13.73 -16.59
N GLU A 205 -0.67 13.66 -17.72
CA GLU A 205 -0.94 14.82 -18.57
C GLU A 205 -2.02 15.71 -17.95
#